data_AF-A0A0Q6A6N8-F1
#
_entry.id   AF-A0A0Q6A6N8-F1
#
_cell.length_a   1.000
_cell.length_b   1.000
_cell.length_c   1.000
_cell.angle_alpha   90.00
_cell.angle_beta   90.00
_cell.angle_gamma   90.00
#
_symmetry.space_group_name_H-M   'P 1'
#
loop_
_entity.id
_entity.type
_entity.pdbx_description
1 polymer ?
#
loop_
_entity_poly.entity_id
_entity_poly.type
_entity_poly.pdbx_seq_one_letter_code
_entity_poly.pdbx_strand_id
1 'polypeptide(L)'
;MGTLLFIISAILFQLPFATYQDTIRRLKRMESIDPLKAFNYTLEKGRLADNKVISLVVFISGFVFSIISLFKGINLHWLIVVVFNIMCLYFVTPFIAYRLYPIGMVYDKRMLLIKTTLYIILGIIFYLVANSFK
;
A
#
# COMPACT_ATOMS: atom_id res chain seq x y z
N MET A 1 23.23 7.33 4.34
CA MET A 1 22.14 7.77 3.44
C MET A 1 21.41 6.59 2.78
N GLY A 2 22.10 5.60 2.21
CA GLY A 2 21.46 4.44 1.56
C GLY A 2 20.43 3.68 2.41
N THR A 3 20.72 3.42 3.70
CA THR A 3 19.80 2.73 4.61
C THR A 3 18.44 3.41 4.74
N LEU A 4 18.42 4.74 4.92
CA LEU A 4 17.18 5.51 5.02
C LEU A 4 16.37 5.42 3.72
N LEU A 5 17.03 5.47 2.57
CA LEU A 5 16.38 5.35 1.26
C LEU A 5 15.79 3.95 1.05
N PHE A 6 16.44 2.88 1.53
CA PHE A 6 15.85 1.54 1.53
C PHE A 6 14.60 1.43 2.41
N ILE A 7 14.60 2.08 3.58
CA ILE A 7 13.41 2.12 4.45
C ILE A 7 12.28 2.91 3.77
N ILE A 8 12.57 4.06 3.16
CA ILE A 8 11.58 4.85 2.43
C ILE A 8 11.00 4.04 1.25
N SER A 9 11.85 3.36 0.48
CA SER A 9 11.43 2.43 -0.58
C SER A 9 10.47 1.36 -0.05
N ALA A 10 10.80 0.74 1.09
CA ALA A 10 9.94 -0.27 1.70
C ALA A 10 8.57 0.29 2.09
N ILE A 11 8.52 1.49 2.66
CA ILE A 11 7.26 2.18 3.01
C ILE A 11 6.44 2.47 1.75
N LEU A 12 7.09 2.98 0.68
CA LEU A 12 6.43 3.26 -0.60
C LEU A 12 5.80 1.98 -1.18
N PHE A 13 6.49 0.84 -1.10
CA PHE A 13 5.95 -0.44 -1.54
C PHE A 13 4.77 -0.94 -0.69
N GLN A 14 4.68 -0.55 0.58
CA GLN A 14 3.57 -0.90 1.48
C GLN A 14 2.34 0.02 1.32
N LEU A 15 2.50 1.26 0.88
CA LEU A 15 1.40 2.23 0.74
C LEU A 15 0.23 1.76 -0.14
N PRO A 16 0.43 1.07 -1.28
CA PRO A 16 -0.67 0.47 -2.04
C PRO A 16 -1.56 -0.44 -1.20
N PHE A 17 -0.96 -1.24 -0.31
CA PHE A 17 -1.68 -2.16 0.55
C PHE A 17 -2.51 -1.41 1.60
N ALA A 18 -1.89 -0.47 2.30
CA ALA A 18 -2.59 0.33 3.30
C ALA A 18 -3.74 1.15 2.69
N THR A 19 -3.54 1.74 1.50
CA THR A 19 -4.60 2.50 0.80
C THR A 19 -5.72 1.62 0.27
N TYR A 20 -5.42 0.41 -0.20
CA TYR A 20 -6.43 -0.59 -0.58
C TYR A 20 -7.29 -1.01 0.61
N GLN A 21 -6.66 -1.37 1.74
CA GLN A 21 -7.38 -1.74 2.96
C GLN A 21 -8.25 -0.61 3.49
N ASP A 22 -7.75 0.64 3.52
CA ASP A 22 -8.53 1.77 4.01
C ASP A 22 -9.75 2.04 3.10
N THR A 23 -9.58 1.90 1.78
CA THR A 23 -10.68 2.04 0.81
C THR A 23 -11.78 0.99 1.06
N ILE A 24 -11.41 -0.28 1.30
CA ILE A 24 -12.37 -1.34 1.64
C ILE A 24 -13.08 -1.04 2.96
N ARG A 25 -12.33 -0.63 3.99
CA ARG A 25 -12.91 -0.30 5.32
C ARG A 25 -13.92 0.83 5.22
N ARG A 26 -13.62 1.87 4.44
CA ARG A 26 -14.52 3.01 4.22
C ARG A 26 -15.76 2.62 3.43
N LEU A 27 -15.62 1.77 2.41
CA LEU A 27 -16.77 1.22 1.69
C LEU A 27 -17.68 0.42 2.61
N LYS A 28 -17.13 -0.47 3.44
CA LYS A 28 -17.89 -1.24 4.42
C LYS A 28 -18.59 -0.34 5.46
N ARG A 29 -17.95 0.76 5.87
CA ARG A 29 -18.58 1.76 6.73
C ARG A 29 -19.71 2.49 6.01
N MET A 30 -19.54 2.84 4.73
CA MET A 30 -20.61 3.43 3.92
C MET A 30 -21.80 2.47 3.80
N GLU A 31 -21.58 1.18 3.55
CA GLU A 31 -22.63 0.15 3.52
C GLU A 31 -23.41 0.10 4.84
N SER A 32 -22.75 0.27 5.99
CA SER A 32 -23.42 0.24 7.30
C SER A 32 -24.22 1.51 7.63
N ILE A 33 -23.85 2.67 7.09
CA ILE A 33 -24.47 3.96 7.42
C ILE A 33 -25.52 4.36 6.37
N ASP A 34 -25.22 4.14 5.10
CA ASP A 34 -26.04 4.50 3.94
C ASP A 34 -25.93 3.42 2.84
N PRO A 35 -26.69 2.32 2.95
CA PRO A 35 -26.59 1.18 2.04
C PRO A 35 -27.00 1.52 0.61
N LEU A 36 -27.93 2.47 0.42
CA LEU A 36 -28.36 2.94 -0.90
C LEU A 36 -27.22 3.63 -1.64
N LYS A 37 -26.51 4.52 -0.95
CA LYS A 37 -25.33 5.18 -1.50
C LYS A 37 -24.21 4.20 -1.82
N ALA A 38 -23.98 3.21 -0.96
CA ALA A 38 -22.99 2.17 -1.22
C ALA A 38 -23.36 1.28 -2.41
N PHE A 39 -24.65 0.95 -2.58
CA PHE A 39 -25.16 0.21 -3.73
C PHE A 39 -24.94 0.99 -5.04
N ASN A 40 -25.33 2.26 -5.09
CA ASN A 40 -25.13 3.13 -6.26
C ASN A 40 -23.64 3.26 -6.61
N TYR A 41 -22.78 3.48 -5.60
CA TYR A 41 -21.33 3.52 -5.79
C TYR A 41 -20.79 2.22 -6.41
N THR A 42 -21.25 1.07 -5.90
CA THR A 42 -20.82 -0.24 -6.37
C THR A 42 -21.31 -0.53 -7.79
N LEU A 43 -22.49 -0.05 -8.16
CA LEU A 43 -23.06 -0.15 -9.51
C LEU A 43 -22.24 0.68 -10.51
N GLU A 44 -21.90 1.92 -10.16
CA GLU A 44 -21.17 2.83 -11.04
C GLU A 44 -19.68 2.49 -11.17
N LYS A 45 -19.04 2.09 -10.07
CA LYS A 45 -17.57 1.89 -10.00
C LYS A 45 -17.14 0.42 -9.98
N GLY A 46 -18.08 -0.50 -9.78
CA GLY A 46 -17.84 -1.93 -9.57
C GLY A 46 -17.24 -2.22 -8.19
N ARG A 47 -17.38 -3.47 -7.72
CA ARG A 47 -16.75 -3.92 -6.47
C ARG A 47 -15.23 -3.94 -6.58
N LEU A 48 -14.55 -3.30 -5.63
CA LEU A 48 -13.08 -3.29 -5.53
C LEU A 48 -12.51 -4.68 -5.21
N ALA A 49 -13.23 -5.48 -4.43
CA ALA A 49 -12.85 -6.85 -4.07
C ALA A 49 -12.78 -7.79 -5.29
N ASP A 50 -13.55 -7.51 -6.34
CA ASP A 50 -13.64 -8.38 -7.51
C ASP A 50 -12.41 -8.23 -8.44
N ASN A 51 -11.60 -7.18 -8.26
CA ASN A 51 -10.41 -6.96 -9.07
C ASN A 51 -9.19 -7.72 -8.50
N LYS A 52 -9.12 -9.01 -8.83
CA LYS A 52 -8.00 -9.90 -8.44
C LYS A 52 -6.63 -9.38 -8.86
N VAL A 53 -6.54 -8.70 -10.01
CA VAL A 53 -5.27 -8.15 -10.52
C VAL A 53 -4.75 -7.06 -9.58
N ILE A 54 -5.60 -6.10 -9.21
CA ILE A 54 -5.22 -5.04 -8.26
C ILE A 54 -4.82 -5.65 -6.91
N SER A 55 -5.62 -6.60 -6.39
CA SER A 55 -5.31 -7.26 -5.12
C SER A 55 -3.95 -7.96 -5.17
N LEU A 56 -3.62 -8.63 -6.27
CA LEU A 56 -2.36 -9.33 -6.44
C LEU A 56 -1.17 -8.37 -6.55
N VAL A 57 -1.30 -7.30 -7.34
CA VAL A 57 -0.26 -6.26 -7.46
C VAL A 57 0.02 -5.59 -6.12
N VAL A 58 -1.04 -5.24 -5.39
CA VAL A 58 -0.95 -4.65 -4.06
C VAL A 58 -0.27 -5.58 -3.07
N PHE A 59 -0.59 -6.88 -3.10
CA PHE A 59 0.05 -7.89 -2.27
C PHE A 59 1.54 -8.05 -2.60
N ILE A 60 1.90 -8.22 -3.88
CA ILE A 60 3.29 -8.37 -4.32
C ILE A 60 4.12 -7.15 -3.92
N SER A 61 3.58 -5.94 -4.12
CA SER A 61 4.26 -4.71 -3.69
C SER A 61 4.50 -4.70 -2.19
N GLY A 62 3.42 -4.84 -1.40
CA GLY A 62 3.49 -4.68 0.06
C GLY A 62 4.28 -5.77 0.78
N PHE A 63 4.27 -7.00 0.25
CA PHE A 63 4.97 -8.12 0.85
C PHE A 63 6.32 -8.39 0.19
N VAL A 64 6.37 -8.62 -1.11
CA VAL A 64 7.60 -9.10 -1.76
C VAL A 64 8.62 -7.97 -1.92
N PHE A 65 8.24 -6.87 -2.57
CA PHE A 65 9.18 -5.77 -2.83
C PHE A 65 9.59 -5.01 -1.57
N SER A 66 8.67 -4.87 -0.61
CA SER A 66 8.99 -4.26 0.67
C SER A 66 10.02 -5.08 1.47
N ILE A 67 9.91 -6.42 1.51
CA ILE A 67 10.90 -7.29 2.19
C ILE A 67 12.28 -7.12 1.60
N ILE A 68 12.41 -7.10 0.27
CA ILE A 68 13.71 -6.94 -0.41
C ILE A 68 14.38 -5.62 -0.01
N SER A 69 13.60 -4.54 0.04
CA SER A 69 14.08 -3.23 0.47
C SER A 69 14.47 -3.22 1.96
N LEU A 70 13.63 -3.76 2.84
CA LEU A 70 13.88 -3.84 4.28
C LEU A 70 15.12 -4.69 4.61
N PHE A 71 15.29 -5.82 3.93
CA PHE A 71 16.44 -6.70 4.13
C PHE A 71 17.75 -5.97 3.84
N LYS A 72 17.82 -5.23 2.72
CA LYS A 72 18.99 -4.42 2.37
C LYS A 72 19.21 -3.22 3.29
N GLY A 73 18.15 -2.68 3.90
CA GLY A 73 18.21 -1.52 4.77
C GLY A 73 18.65 -1.85 6.19
N ILE A 74 17.97 -2.79 6.85
CA ILE A 74 18.17 -3.09 8.27
C ILE A 74 19.28 -4.14 8.47
N ASN A 75 19.62 -4.92 7.44
CA ASN A 75 20.69 -5.94 7.48
C ASN A 75 20.53 -6.94 8.64
N LEU A 76 19.29 -7.37 8.90
CA LEU A 76 18.95 -8.37 9.91
C LEU A 76 18.65 -9.72 9.25
N HIS A 77 18.60 -10.78 10.07
CA HIS A 77 18.17 -12.10 9.63
C HIS A 77 16.80 -12.03 8.94
N TRP A 78 16.66 -12.73 7.80
CA TRP A 78 15.49 -12.62 6.91
C TRP A 78 14.16 -12.84 7.64
N LEU A 79 14.12 -13.77 8.60
CA LEU A 79 12.92 -14.06 9.40
C LEU A 79 12.48 -12.85 10.24
N ILE A 80 13.43 -12.14 10.85
CA ILE A 80 13.14 -10.92 11.63
C ILE A 80 12.60 -9.84 10.69
N VAL A 81 13.17 -9.73 9.49
CA VAL A 81 12.72 -8.77 8.47
C VAL A 81 11.28 -9.05 8.02
N VAL A 82 10.90 -10.32 7.87
CA VAL A 82 9.51 -10.71 7.55
C VAL A 82 8.56 -10.25 8.65
N VAL A 83 8.88 -10.54 9.92
CA VAL A 83 8.07 -10.11 11.07
C VAL A 83 7.96 -8.58 11.11
N PHE A 84 9.08 -7.88 10.91
CA PHE A 84 9.10 -6.42 10.90
C PHE A 84 8.29 -5.83 9.75
N ASN A 85 8.34 -6.44 8.55
CA ASN A 85 7.52 -6.02 7.42
C ASN A 85 6.03 -6.14 7.74
N ILE A 86 5.61 -7.28 8.30
CA ILE A 86 4.20 -7.50 8.68
C ILE A 86 3.78 -6.46 9.72
N MET A 87 4.58 -6.24 10.77
CA MET A 87 4.32 -5.23 11.78
C MET A 87 4.18 -3.83 11.17
N CYS A 88 5.11 -3.43 10.30
CA CYS A 88 5.04 -2.15 9.61
C CYS A 88 3.77 -2.03 8.76
N LEU A 89 3.47 -3.05 7.94
CA LEU A 89 2.33 -3.07 7.02
C LEU A 89 0.98 -2.84 7.71
N TYR A 90 0.80 -3.42 8.91
CA TYR A 90 -0.47 -3.35 9.65
C TYR A 90 -0.53 -2.25 10.71
N PHE A 91 0.61 -1.84 11.28
CA PHE A 91 0.64 -0.83 12.34
C PHE A 91 1.15 0.51 11.85
N VAL A 92 2.27 0.58 11.13
CA VAL A 92 2.93 1.85 10.79
C VAL A 92 2.38 2.46 9.50
N THR A 93 2.34 1.67 8.42
CA THR A 93 1.93 2.14 7.10
C THR A 93 0.51 2.71 7.07
N PRO A 94 -0.48 2.17 7.82
CA PRO A 94 -1.82 2.74 7.86
C PRO A 94 -1.86 4.16 8.42
N PHE A 95 -1.02 4.54 9.39
CA PHE A 95 -0.95 5.92 9.86
C PHE A 95 -0.42 6.87 8.77
N ILE A 96 0.59 6.42 8.02
CA ILE A 96 1.15 7.18 6.90
C ILE A 96 0.12 7.31 5.77
N ALA A 97 -0.51 6.20 5.40
CA ALA A 97 -1.53 6.15 4.37
C ALA A 97 -2.73 7.03 4.73
N TYR A 98 -3.20 7.00 5.99
CA TYR A 98 -4.30 7.85 6.46
C TYR A 98 -4.01 9.34 6.24
N ARG A 99 -2.79 9.80 6.53
CA ARG A 99 -2.40 11.20 6.31
C ARG A 99 -2.37 11.58 4.83
N LEU A 100 -2.10 10.62 3.95
CA LEU A 100 -2.07 10.80 2.49
C LEU A 100 -3.44 10.57 1.82
N TYR A 101 -4.41 10.04 2.57
CA TYR A 101 -5.73 9.66 2.07
C TYR A 101 -6.77 10.72 2.50
N PRO A 102 -7.40 11.44 1.55
CA PRO A 102 -8.33 12.52 1.86
C PRO A 102 -9.54 12.02 2.65
N ILE A 103 -9.97 12.82 3.62
CA ILE A 103 -11.08 12.48 4.52
C ILE A 103 -12.36 12.28 3.70
N GLY A 104 -13.07 11.17 3.94
CA GLY A 104 -14.38 10.90 3.35
C GLY A 104 -14.40 10.37 1.91
N MET A 105 -13.25 10.28 1.23
CA MET A 105 -13.20 9.70 -0.11
C MET A 105 -13.19 8.17 -0.04
N VAL A 106 -13.80 7.52 -1.04
CA VAL A 106 -13.60 6.09 -1.36
C VAL A 106 -13.04 6.07 -2.77
N TYR A 107 -11.82 5.55 -2.93
CA TYR A 107 -11.17 5.47 -4.23
C TYR A 107 -11.84 4.45 -5.12
N ASP A 108 -12.01 4.81 -6.39
CA ASP A 108 -12.41 3.86 -7.42
C ASP A 108 -11.22 3.04 -7.92
N LYS A 109 -11.50 1.99 -8.71
CA LYS A 109 -10.48 1.07 -9.22
C LYS A 109 -9.38 1.79 -9.99
N ARG A 110 -9.74 2.78 -10.81
CA ARG A 110 -8.82 3.53 -11.66
C ARG A 110 -7.88 4.37 -10.82
N MET A 111 -8.41 5.11 -9.84
CA MET A 111 -7.63 5.95 -8.94
C MET A 111 -6.69 5.12 -8.07
N LEU A 112 -7.16 3.97 -7.59
CA LEU A 112 -6.35 3.06 -6.78
C LEU A 112 -5.21 2.43 -7.59
N LEU A 113 -5.46 2.09 -8.85
CA LEU A 113 -4.43 1.60 -9.77
C LEU A 113 -3.39 2.66 -10.08
N ILE A 114 -3.81 3.90 -10.40
CA ILE A 114 -2.89 5.03 -10.63
C ILE A 114 -1.98 5.26 -9.42
N LYS A 115 -2.56 5.34 -8.22
CA LYS A 115 -1.79 5.53 -6.98
C LYS A 115 -0.84 4.37 -6.71
N THR A 116 -1.31 3.13 -6.90
CA THR A 116 -0.47 1.93 -6.74
C THR A 116 0.74 1.98 -7.66
N THR A 117 0.52 2.29 -8.94
CA THR A 117 1.61 2.42 -9.92
C THR A 117 2.59 3.53 -9.54
N LEU A 118 2.10 4.69 -9.11
CA LEU A 118 2.96 5.80 -8.67
C LEU A 118 3.83 5.40 -7.47
N TYR A 119 3.24 4.75 -6.46
CA TYR A 119 3.99 4.30 -5.29
C TYR A 119 5.04 3.24 -5.63
N ILE A 120 4.71 2.31 -6.54
CA ILE A 120 5.66 1.29 -7.01
C ILE A 120 6.83 1.95 -7.77
N ILE A 121 6.55 2.85 -8.71
CA ILE A 121 7.58 3.57 -9.48
C ILE A 121 8.51 4.35 -8.54
N LEU A 122 7.93 5.11 -7.61
CA LEU A 122 8.71 5.85 -6.62
C LEU A 122 9.53 4.89 -5.74
N GLY A 123 8.96 3.78 -5.29
CA GLY A 123 9.67 2.76 -4.52
C GLY A 123 10.90 2.23 -5.27
N ILE A 124 10.74 1.90 -6.55
CA ILE A 124 11.85 1.43 -7.40
C ILE A 124 12.94 2.51 -7.54
N ILE A 125 12.56 3.76 -7.80
CA ILE A 125 13.52 4.87 -7.92
C ILE A 125 14.32 5.01 -6.62
N PHE A 126 13.65 5.05 -5.46
CA PHE A 126 14.32 5.16 -4.17
C PHE A 126 15.22 3.95 -3.87
N TYR A 127 14.80 2.74 -4.25
CA TYR A 127 15.61 1.54 -4.12
C TYR A 127 16.89 1.59 -4.96
N LEU A 128 16.80 2.02 -6.23
CA LEU A 128 17.95 2.13 -7.12
C LEU A 128 18.93 3.19 -6.64
N VAL A 129 18.42 4.35 -6.25
CA VAL A 129 19.21 5.45 -5.69
C VAL A 129 19.88 5.03 -4.38
N ALA A 130 19.18 4.30 -3.50
CA ALA A 130 19.77 3.74 -2.28
C ALA A 130 20.95 2.82 -2.59
N ASN A 131 20.86 2.05 -3.67
CA ASN A 131 21.88 1.09 -4.10
C ASN A 131 23.07 1.76 -4.79
N SER A 132 22.93 2.96 -5.35
CA SER A 132 24.05 3.74 -5.90
C SER A 132 24.86 4.49 -4.85
N PHE A 133 24.31 4.70 -3.65
CA PHE A 133 25.02 5.29 -2.50
C PHE A 133 25.71 4.25 -1.60
N LYS A 134 25.72 2.98 -2.01
CA LYS A 134 26.39 1.90 -1.29
C LYS A 134 27.84 1.77 -1.73
#